data_AF-A0A524CQU8-F1
#
_entry.id   AF-A0A524CQU8-F1
#
_cell.length_a   1.000
_cell.length_b   1.000
_cell.length_c   1.000
_cell.angle_alpha   90.00
_cell.angle_beta   90.00
_cell.angle_gamma   90.00
#
_symmetry.space_group_name_H-M   'P 1'
#
loop_
_entity.id
_entity.type
_entity.pdbx_description
1 polymer ?
#
loop_
_entity_poly.entity_id
_entity_poly.type
_entity_poly.pdbx_seq_one_letter_code
_entity_poly.pdbx_strand_id
1 'polypeptide(L)'
;MIETKYMKDAKKKAFKNFENIKASIKGLYEILNINLAEEDIYFDAASDNLSGLYHNLLELLVNDYGLKRFTEKLRNSELDLNIVLNENLAEIEQS
;
A
#
# COMPACT_ATOMS: atom_id res chain seq x y z
N MET A 1 29.35 -11.21 5.34
CA MET A 1 28.79 -10.87 4.01
C MET A 1 28.87 -9.35 3.89
N ILE A 2 29.57 -8.79 2.89
CA ILE A 2 29.71 -7.32 2.74
C ILE A 2 28.46 -6.80 2.04
N GLU A 3 27.72 -5.89 2.69
CA GLU A 3 26.54 -5.26 2.11
C GLU A 3 26.98 -4.31 0.98
N THR A 4 26.44 -4.50 -0.22
CA THR A 4 26.76 -3.65 -1.37
C THR A 4 25.96 -2.35 -1.33
N LYS A 5 26.45 -1.28 -1.98
CA LYS A 5 25.71 -0.02 -2.15
C LYS A 5 24.30 -0.25 -2.69
N TYR A 6 24.15 -1.18 -3.63
CA TYR A 6 22.86 -1.57 -4.20
C TYR A 6 21.90 -2.14 -3.15
N MET A 7 22.37 -3.05 -2.28
CA MET A 7 21.55 -3.62 -1.20
C MET A 7 21.09 -2.54 -0.23
N LYS A 8 21.97 -1.59 0.10
CA LYS A 8 21.64 -0.46 0.98
C LYS A 8 20.57 0.45 0.36
N ASP A 9 20.66 0.74 -0.93
CA ASP A 9 19.69 1.56 -1.65
C ASP A 9 18.33 0.86 -1.78
N ALA A 10 18.33 -0.46 -2.07
CA ALA A 10 17.12 -1.28 -2.11
C ALA A 10 16.42 -1.32 -0.74
N LYS A 11 17.19 -1.51 0.34
CA LYS A 11 16.68 -1.47 1.71
C LYS A 11 16.05 -0.12 2.05
N LYS A 12 16.73 0.99 1.72
CA LYS A 12 16.19 2.35 1.93
C LYS A 12 14.88 2.57 1.17
N LYS A 13 14.80 2.11 -0.08
CA LYS A 13 13.57 2.18 -0.88
C LYS A 13 12.43 1.36 -0.25
N ALA A 14 12.71 0.14 0.20
CA ALA A 14 11.71 -0.71 0.87
C ALA A 14 11.13 -0.03 2.12
N PHE A 15 11.99 0.55 2.99
CA PHE A 15 11.52 1.31 4.15
C PHE A 15 10.69 2.53 3.77
N LYS A 16 11.11 3.30 2.76
CA LYS A 16 10.34 4.45 2.27
C LYS A 16 8.96 4.01 1.76
N ASN A 17 8.90 2.93 1.00
CA ASN A 17 7.64 2.40 0.48
C ASN A 17 6.70 1.96 1.61
N PHE A 18 7.24 1.32 2.65
CA PHE A 18 6.45 0.96 3.82
C PHE A 18 5.84 2.18 4.53
N GLU A 19 6.64 3.23 4.76
CA GLU A 19 6.14 4.49 5.34
C GLU A 19 5.10 5.15 4.44
N ASN A 20 5.30 5.13 3.12
CA ASN A 20 4.32 5.65 2.17
C ASN A 20 2.99 4.89 2.25
N ILE A 21 3.02 3.55 2.31
CA ILE A 21 1.80 2.72 2.46
C ILE A 21 1.05 3.09 3.74
N LYS A 22 1.77 3.22 4.87
CA LYS A 22 1.18 3.62 6.14
C LYS A 22 0.54 5.01 6.06
N ALA A 23 1.23 5.97 5.45
CA ALA A 23 0.72 7.32 5.25
C ALA A 23 -0.52 7.34 4.37
N SER A 24 -0.55 6.55 3.28
CA SER A 24 -1.71 6.43 2.39
C SER A 24 -2.93 5.84 3.10
N ILE A 25 -2.77 4.76 3.87
CA ILE A 25 -3.87 4.15 4.63
C ILE A 25 -4.42 5.14 5.66
N LYS A 26 -3.54 5.85 6.37
CA LYS A 26 -3.94 6.90 7.31
C LYS A 26 -4.71 8.03 6.62
N GLY A 27 -4.22 8.51 5.47
CA GLY A 27 -4.89 9.55 4.69
C GLY A 27 -6.29 9.12 4.22
N LEU A 28 -6.44 7.86 3.79
CA LEU A 28 -7.76 7.31 3.44
C LEU A 28 -8.70 7.28 4.65
N TYR A 29 -8.22 6.88 5.82
CA TYR A 29 -9.01 6.91 7.05
C TYR A 29 -9.45 8.34 7.42
N GLU A 30 -8.54 9.32 7.34
CA GLU A 30 -8.85 10.73 7.60
C GLU A 30 -9.89 11.28 6.62
N ILE A 31 -9.80 10.92 5.34
CA ILE A 31 -10.80 11.29 4.33
C ILE A 31 -12.17 10.69 4.70
N LEU A 32 -12.24 9.42 5.08
CA LEU A 32 -13.50 8.80 5.51
C LEU A 32 -14.09 9.54 6.72
N ASN A 33 -13.27 9.85 7.71
CA ASN A 33 -13.68 10.52 8.96
C ASN A 33 -14.16 11.97 8.76
N ILE A 34 -13.72 12.63 7.69
CA ILE A 34 -14.22 13.97 7.32
C ILE A 34 -15.58 13.88 6.60
N ASN A 35 -15.78 12.84 5.79
CA ASN A 35 -16.89 12.78 4.84
C ASN A 35 -18.08 11.93 5.30
N LEU A 36 -17.89 11.05 6.28
CA LEU A 36 -18.93 10.16 6.81
C LEU A 36 -19.06 10.34 8.33
N ALA A 37 -20.29 10.23 8.83
CA ALA A 37 -20.52 10.18 10.27
C ALA A 37 -20.05 8.82 10.82
N GLU A 38 -19.56 8.78 12.06
CA GLU A 38 -19.11 7.53 12.70
C GLU A 38 -20.23 6.49 12.83
N GLU A 39 -21.49 6.93 12.88
CA GLU A 39 -22.67 6.04 12.95
C GLU A 39 -23.11 5.50 11.57
N ASP A 40 -22.46 5.94 10.49
CA ASP A 40 -22.76 5.51 9.13
C ASP A 40 -22.18 4.12 8.87
N ILE A 41 -23.02 3.19 8.41
CA ILE A 41 -22.60 1.84 8.03
C ILE A 41 -21.47 1.83 6.99
N TYR A 42 -21.40 2.85 6.12
CA TYR A 42 -20.33 3.00 5.16
C TYR A 42 -19.00 3.41 5.80
N PHE A 43 -19.04 4.14 6.92
CA PHE A 43 -17.85 4.47 7.70
C PHE A 43 -17.28 3.19 8.33
N ASP A 44 -18.12 2.40 9.01
CA ASP A 44 -17.71 1.13 9.61
C ASP A 44 -17.13 0.17 8.56
N ALA A 45 -17.84 -0.04 7.45
CA ALA A 45 -17.39 -0.93 6.38
C ALA A 45 -16.07 -0.47 5.75
N ALA A 46 -15.88 0.84 5.57
CA ALA A 46 -14.64 1.37 5.01
C ALA A 46 -13.47 1.29 6.01
N SER A 47 -13.73 1.55 7.30
CA SER A 47 -12.75 1.41 8.38
C SER A 47 -12.26 -0.04 8.53
N ASP A 48 -13.19 -1.00 8.49
CA ASP A 48 -12.88 -2.43 8.51
C ASP A 48 -12.03 -2.85 7.31
N ASN A 49 -12.37 -2.38 6.11
CA ASN A 49 -11.60 -2.66 4.90
C ASN A 49 -10.19 -2.07 4.96
N LEU A 50 -10.01 -0.86 5.47
CA LEU A 50 -8.69 -0.26 5.64
C LEU A 50 -7.86 -1.00 6.68
N SER A 51 -8.47 -1.40 7.80
CA SER A 51 -7.83 -2.19 8.85
C SER A 51 -7.40 -3.57 8.31
N GLY A 52 -8.29 -4.24 7.58
CA GLY A 52 -8.01 -5.51 6.90
C GLY A 52 -6.89 -5.38 5.87
N LEU A 53 -6.88 -4.32 5.06
CA LEU A 53 -5.80 -4.05 4.10
C LEU A 53 -4.45 -3.90 4.80
N TYR A 54 -4.39 -3.09 5.86
CA TYR A 54 -3.15 -2.88 6.60
C TYR A 54 -2.64 -4.18 7.23
N HIS A 55 -3.55 -4.95 7.87
CA HIS A 55 -3.20 -6.22 8.49
C HIS A 55 -2.68 -7.24 7.47
N ASN A 56 -3.40 -7.44 6.36
CA ASN A 56 -2.99 -8.36 5.31
C ASN A 56 -1.64 -7.98 4.68
N LEU A 57 -1.37 -6.68 4.53
CA LEU A 57 -0.06 -6.19 4.07
C LEU A 57 1.04 -6.53 5.07
N LEU A 58 0.81 -6.32 6.37
CA LEU A 58 1.79 -6.67 7.40
C LEU A 58 2.06 -8.18 7.42
N GLU A 59 1.02 -9.01 7.43
CA GLU A 59 1.15 -10.47 7.40
C GLU A 59 1.92 -10.96 6.18
N LEU A 60 1.65 -10.39 5.01
CA LEU A 60 2.37 -10.72 3.78
C LEU A 60 3.86 -10.32 3.87
N LEU A 61 4.17 -9.17 4.45
CA LEU A 61 5.53 -8.65 4.57
C LEU A 61 6.39 -9.40 5.61
N VAL A 62 5.78 -9.97 6.65
CA VAL A 62 6.50 -10.76 7.67
C VAL A 62 6.58 -12.25 7.32
N ASN A 63 5.86 -12.69 6.28
CA ASN A 63 5.87 -14.08 5.80
C ASN A 63 6.78 -14.22 4.57
N ASP A 64 8.08 -14.45 4.80
CA ASP A 64 9.10 -14.57 3.74
C ASP A 64 8.72 -15.59 2.64
N TYR A 65 8.12 -16.72 3.02
CA TYR A 65 7.69 -17.76 2.09
C TYR A 65 6.47 -17.30 1.25
N GLY A 66 5.49 -16.71 1.92
CA GLY A 66 4.30 -16.15 1.29
C GLY A 66 4.64 -15.03 0.32
N LEU A 67 5.54 -14.12 0.71
CA LEU A 67 6.00 -13.01 -0.11
C LEU A 67 6.67 -13.48 -1.41
N LYS A 68 7.51 -14.52 -1.34
CA LYS A 68 8.13 -15.11 -2.53
C LYS A 68 7.09 -15.67 -3.51
N ARG A 69 6.12 -16.45 -3.01
CA ARG A 69 5.03 -16.99 -3.86
C ARG A 69 4.13 -15.88 -4.42
N PHE A 70 3.86 -14.86 -3.62
CA PHE A 70 3.07 -13.71 -4.05
C PHE A 70 3.78 -12.95 -5.17
N THR A 71 5.08 -12.64 -5.03
CA THR A 71 5.83 -11.94 -6.09
C THR A 71 5.91 -12.73 -7.39
N GLU A 72 6.00 -14.06 -7.33
CA GLU A 72 5.88 -14.94 -8.51
C GLU A 72 4.50 -14.80 -9.17
N LYS A 73 3.42 -14.79 -8.38
CA LYS A 73 2.05 -14.61 -8.89
C LYS A 73 1.83 -13.21 -9.45
N LEU A 74 2.29 -12.17 -8.75
CA LEU A 74 2.14 -10.77 -9.12
C LEU A 74 2.79 -10.46 -10.48
N ARG A 75 4.00 -11.00 -10.71
CA ARG A 75 4.69 -10.89 -12.00
C ARG A 75 3.90 -11.47 -13.18
N ASN A 76 3.04 -12.43 -12.90
CA ASN A 76 2.26 -13.15 -13.91
C ASN A 76 0.79 -12.72 -13.94
N SER A 77 0.36 -11.83 -13.06
CA SER A 77 -0.99 -11.30 -13.01
C SER A 77 -1.01 -9.87 -13.56
N GLU A 78 -1.85 -9.61 -14.55
CA GLU A 78 -2.34 -8.24 -14.77
C GLU A 78 -3.14 -7.84 -13.52
N LEU A 79 -2.79 -6.73 -12.89
CA LEU A 79 -3.58 -6.14 -11.82
C LEU A 79 -4.91 -5.73 -12.42
N ASP A 80 -5.92 -6.61 -12.34
CA ASP A 80 -7.30 -6.30 -12.73
C ASP A 80 -7.95 -5.47 -11.62
N LEU A 81 -7.47 -4.24 -11.55
CA LEU A 81 -8.06 -3.20 -10.75
C LEU A 81 -8.97 -2.40 -11.69
N ASN A 82 -10.29 -2.50 -11.50
CA ASN A 82 -11.28 -1.61 -12.14
C ASN A 82 -11.20 -0.17 -11.59
N ILE A 83 -9.99 0.30 -11.29
CA ILE A 83 -9.67 1.66 -10.84
C ILE A 83 -8.45 2.13 -11.63
N VAL A 84 -8.54 3.32 -12.20
CA VAL A 84 -7.45 3.92 -12.98
C VAL A 84 -6.37 4.41 -12.01
N LEU A 85 -5.30 3.63 -11.85
CA LEU A 85 -4.08 4.05 -11.15
C LEU A 85 -3.22 4.87 -12.13
N ASN A 86 -3.62 6.10 -12.44
CA ASN A 86 -2.90 6.94 -13.41
C ASN A 86 -1.64 7.53 -12.77
N GLU A 87 -0.46 7.03 -13.12
CA GLU A 87 0.83 7.59 -12.69
C GLU A 87 1.10 9.01 -13.26
N ASN A 88 0.34 9.42 -14.29
CA ASN A 88 0.55 10.69 -15.02
C ASN A 88 0.04 11.96 -14.31
N LEU A 89 -0.60 11.87 -13.14
CA LEU A 89 -1.03 13.06 -12.38
C LEU A 89 0.09 13.63 -11.47
N ALA A 90 1.22 12.94 -11.31
CA ALA A 90 2.34 13.43 -10.49
C ALA A 90 3.28 14.39 -11.24
N GLU A 91 3.21 14.48 -12.58
CA GLU A 91 4.09 15.34 -13.40
C GLU A 91 3.42 16.63 -13.90
N ILE A 92 2.09 16.76 -13.77
CA ILE A 92 1.35 17.92 -14.33
C ILE A 92 1.36 19.14 -13.39
N GLU A 93 1.75 19.00 -12.12
CA GLU A 93 1.84 20.15 -11.19
C GLU A 93 3.21 20.87 -11.19
N GLN A 94 4.12 20.56 -12.12
CA GLN A 94 5.42 21.27 -12.25
C GLN A 94 5.74 21.82 -13.66
N SER A 95 4.71 22.06 -14.48
CA SER A 95 4.88 22.69 -15.81
C SER A 95 3.96 23.89 -16.00
#